data_AF-A0AA43M2J1-F1
#
_entry.id   AF-A0AA43M2J1-F1
#
_cell.length_a   1.000
_cell.length_b   1.000
_cell.length_c   1.000
_cell.angle_alpha   90.00
_cell.angle_beta   90.00
_cell.angle_gamma   90.00
#
_symmetry.space_group_name_H-M   'P 1'
#
loop_
_entity.id
_entity.type
_entity.pdbx_description
1 polymer ?
#
loop_
_entity_poly.entity_id
_entity_poly.type
_entity_poly.pdbx_seq_one_letter_code
_entity_poly.pdbx_strand_id
1 'polypeptide(L)'
;MKGKLPFPKWILKTPVKVYQTYTSEDGEPVEELIFDGLCCYEEKMKQKLDKERRLVTLSGKVIIQGDINPGKLIEGLVRFGEIERPIFSTSRPQHPDGSVFSTELELM
;
A
#
# COMPACT_ATOMS: atom_id res chain seq x y z
N MET A 1 -7.67 25.96 7.76
CA MET A 1 -7.10 24.99 6.80
C MET A 1 -7.91 25.05 5.51
N LYS A 2 -7.55 25.91 4.54
CA LYS A 2 -8.21 25.93 3.23
C LYS A 2 -7.60 24.80 2.39
N GLY A 3 -8.41 23.88 1.86
CA GLY A 3 -7.98 22.91 0.84
C GLY A 3 -7.72 21.46 1.29
N LYS A 4 -7.83 21.10 2.58
CA LYS A 4 -7.80 19.69 2.98
C LYS A 4 -9.19 19.08 2.86
N LEU A 5 -9.33 18.11 1.96
CA LEU A 5 -10.50 17.26 1.92
C LEU A 5 -10.40 16.20 3.03
N PRO A 6 -11.46 15.97 3.83
CA PRO A 6 -11.43 14.90 4.81
C PRO A 6 -11.35 13.54 4.10
N PHE A 7 -10.55 12.62 4.65
CA PHE A 7 -10.53 11.25 4.15
C PHE A 7 -11.85 10.54 4.50
N PRO A 8 -12.50 9.86 3.54
CA PRO A 8 -13.81 9.24 3.76
C PRO A 8 -13.71 7.95 4.58
N LYS A 9 -13.54 8.04 5.91
CA LYS A 9 -13.29 6.87 6.79
C LYS A 9 -14.32 5.73 6.68
N TRP A 10 -15.54 6.00 6.22
CA TRP A 10 -16.59 4.98 6.09
C TRP A 10 -16.25 3.88 5.06
N ILE A 11 -15.31 4.12 4.15
CA ILE A 11 -14.88 3.12 3.14
C ILE A 11 -13.88 2.09 3.71
N LEU A 12 -13.30 2.34 4.89
CA LEU A 12 -12.33 1.45 5.52
C LEU A 12 -13.08 0.28 6.19
N LYS A 13 -13.23 -0.82 5.46
CA LYS A 13 -14.04 -1.98 5.89
C LYS A 13 -13.25 -3.27 6.00
N THR A 14 -12.14 -3.38 5.30
CA THR A 14 -11.40 -4.65 5.16
C THR A 14 -10.19 -4.64 6.09
N PRO A 15 -10.06 -5.61 7.01
CA PRO A 15 -8.86 -5.77 7.83
C PRO A 15 -7.65 -6.13 6.95
N VAL A 16 -6.53 -5.47 7.20
CA VAL A 16 -5.30 -5.65 6.45
C VAL A 16 -4.08 -5.47 7.34
N LYS A 17 -3.04 -6.27 7.06
CA LYS A 17 -1.71 -6.10 7.62
C LYS A 17 -0.72 -5.83 6.50
N VAL A 18 0.13 -4.82 6.66
CA VAL A 18 1.17 -4.48 5.68
C VAL A 18 2.52 -4.75 6.31
N TYR A 19 3.33 -5.53 5.61
CA TYR A 19 4.69 -5.87 6.01
C TYR A 19 5.69 -5.23 5.05
N GLN A 20 6.67 -4.54 5.61
CA GLN A 20 7.86 -4.10 4.90
C GLN A 20 8.84 -5.27 4.86
N THR A 21 9.34 -5.61 3.67
CA THR A 21 10.44 -6.53 3.51
C THR A 21 11.72 -5.75 3.24
N TYR A 22 12.79 -6.07 3.95
CA TYR A 22 14.12 -5.51 3.70
C TYR A 22 15.20 -6.54 4.05
N THR A 23 16.41 -6.35 3.50
CA THR A 23 17.55 -7.20 3.82
C THR A 23 18.27 -6.63 5.05
N SER A 24 18.47 -7.47 6.08
CA SER A 24 19.26 -7.13 7.25
C SER A 24 20.75 -6.95 6.90
N GLU A 25 21.53 -6.36 7.79
CA GLU A 25 23.00 -6.25 7.64
C GLU A 25 23.68 -7.62 7.48
N ASP A 26 23.09 -8.66 8.07
CA ASP A 26 23.53 -10.06 7.97
C ASP A 26 23.08 -10.77 6.68
N GLY A 27 22.36 -10.08 5.79
CA GLY A 27 21.88 -10.63 4.52
C GLY A 27 20.56 -11.41 4.60
N GLU A 28 19.97 -11.56 5.80
CA GLU A 28 18.69 -12.24 5.99
C GLU A 28 17.50 -11.35 5.59
N PRO A 29 16.47 -11.89 4.92
CA PRO A 29 15.24 -11.17 4.65
C PRO A 29 14.44 -11.01 5.93
N VAL A 30 14.14 -9.75 6.29
CA VAL A 30 13.33 -9.39 7.46
C VAL A 30 12.00 -8.84 6.99
N GLU A 31 10.91 -9.33 7.60
CA GLU A 31 9.56 -8.80 7.44
C GLU A 31 9.15 -8.04 8.70
N GLU A 32 8.93 -6.74 8.57
CA GLU A 32 8.49 -5.86 9.64
C GLU A 32 7.05 -5.42 9.42
N LEU A 33 6.18 -5.62 10.41
CA LEU A 33 4.79 -5.15 10.36
C LEU A 33 4.77 -3.61 10.48
N ILE A 34 4.41 -2.91 9.41
CA ILE A 34 4.34 -1.44 9.37
C ILE A 34 2.92 -0.91 9.57
N PHE A 35 1.89 -1.73 9.33
CA PHE A 35 0.50 -1.33 9.52
C PHE A 35 -0.40 -2.52 9.86
N ASP A 36 -1.29 -2.35 10.84
CA ASP A 36 -2.36 -3.28 11.19
C ASP A 36 -3.66 -2.49 11.41
N GLY A 37 -4.67 -2.70 10.57
CA GLY A 37 -5.90 -1.93 10.65
C GLY A 37 -6.87 -2.19 9.52
N LEU A 38 -7.76 -1.22 9.26
CA LEU A 38 -8.75 -1.29 8.20
C LEU A 38 -8.29 -0.50 6.97
N CYS A 39 -8.53 -1.07 5.78
CA CYS A 39 -8.36 -0.42 4.50
C CYS A 39 -9.64 -0.44 3.66
N CYS A 40 -9.65 0.37 2.60
CA CYS A 40 -10.50 0.11 1.45
C CYS A 40 -9.74 -0.84 0.54
N TYR A 41 -10.33 -1.99 0.21
CA TYR A 41 -9.77 -2.94 -0.74
C TYR A 41 -10.60 -2.93 -2.02
N GLU A 42 -9.98 -2.51 -3.12
CA GLU A 42 -10.55 -2.57 -4.47
C GLU A 42 -10.05 -3.84 -5.17
N GLU A 43 -10.88 -4.87 -5.17
CA GLU A 43 -10.60 -6.10 -5.90
C GLU A 43 -10.93 -5.92 -7.39
N LYS A 44 -9.94 -5.45 -8.16
CA LYS A 44 -10.07 -5.26 -9.59
C LYS A 44 -8.81 -5.71 -10.30
N MET A 45 -8.96 -6.76 -11.11
CA MET A 45 -7.89 -7.21 -12.01
C MET A 45 -7.61 -6.15 -13.08
N LYS A 46 -6.34 -5.77 -13.22
CA LYS A 46 -5.87 -4.82 -14.25
C LYS A 46 -4.56 -5.31 -14.82
N GLN A 47 -4.39 -5.22 -16.13
CA GLN A 47 -3.10 -5.47 -16.78
C GLN A 47 -2.35 -4.13 -16.94
N LYS A 48 -1.08 -4.12 -16.57
CA LYS A 48 -0.16 -2.98 -16.77
C LYS A 48 1.11 -3.48 -17.46
N LEU A 49 1.76 -2.60 -18.20
CA LEU A 49 3.14 -2.82 -18.63
C LEU A 49 4.06 -2.36 -17.49
N ASP A 50 4.97 -3.23 -17.08
CA ASP A 50 6.03 -2.85 -16.13
C ASP A 50 7.14 -2.04 -16.82
N LYS A 51 8.16 -1.66 -16.05
CA LYS A 51 9.32 -0.89 -16.57
C LYS A 51 10.11 -1.65 -17.64
N GLU A 52 10.01 -2.97 -17.67
CA GLU A 52 10.67 -3.86 -18.63
C GLU A 52 9.77 -4.19 -19.84
N ARG A 53 8.62 -3.52 -19.96
CA ARG A 53 7.58 -3.74 -20.99
C ARG A 53 6.97 -5.14 -20.94
N ARG A 54 6.97 -5.80 -19.78
CA ARG A 54 6.23 -7.05 -19.57
C ARG A 54 4.82 -6.75 -19.12
N LEU A 55 3.88 -7.57 -19.58
CA LEU A 55 2.49 -7.49 -19.17
C LEU A 55 2.35 -8.14 -17.79
N VAL A 56 2.12 -7.33 -16.75
CA VAL A 56 1.86 -7.79 -15.39
C VAL A 56 0.37 -7.65 -15.08
N THR A 57 -0.18 -8.65 -14.38
CA THR A 57 -1.57 -8.61 -13.90
C THR A 57 -1.55 -8.19 -12.44
N LEU A 58 -2.24 -7.09 -12.14
CA LEU A 58 -2.46 -6.61 -10.79
C LEU A 58 -3.77 -7.18 -10.27
N SER A 59 -3.75 -7.67 -9.05
CA SER A 59 -4.84 -8.42 -8.44
C SER A 59 -5.79 -7.52 -7.62
N GLY A 60 -5.37 -6.32 -7.25
CA GLY A 60 -6.19 -5.33 -6.56
C GLY A 60 -5.43 -4.10 -6.10
N LYS A 61 -6.13 -3.22 -5.38
CA LYS A 61 -5.55 -2.03 -4.74
C LYS A 61 -6.01 -1.92 -3.28
N VAL A 62 -5.08 -1.54 -2.41
CA VAL A 62 -5.34 -1.20 -1.00
C VAL A 62 -5.20 0.30 -0.81
N ILE A 63 -6.17 0.93 -0.15
CA ILE A 63 -6.13 2.34 0.19
C ILE A 63 -6.26 2.47 1.71
N ILE A 64 -5.24 3.07 2.32
CA ILE A 64 -5.16 3.33 3.76
C ILE A 64 -5.10 4.84 3.97
N GLN A 65 -5.73 5.31 5.05
CA GLN A 65 -5.71 6.72 5.41
C GLN A 65 -4.32 7.14 5.91
N GLY A 66 -3.80 8.26 5.39
CA GLY A 66 -2.53 8.85 5.82
C GLY A 66 -1.29 8.11 5.31
N ASP A 67 -0.14 8.45 5.89
CA ASP A 67 1.14 7.79 5.62
C ASP A 67 1.37 6.64 6.62
N ILE A 68 1.52 5.42 6.13
CA ILE A 68 1.79 4.24 6.97
C ILE A 68 3.28 3.97 7.19
N ASN A 69 4.16 4.60 6.41
CA ASN A 69 5.61 4.45 6.58
C ASN A 69 6.35 5.74 6.16
N PRO A 70 6.30 6.80 6.99
CA PRO A 70 6.83 8.11 6.63
C PRO A 70 8.29 8.09 6.19
N GLY A 71 8.58 8.67 5.02
CA GLY A 71 9.94 8.86 4.52
C GLY A 71 10.67 7.62 4.00
N LYS A 72 10.06 6.43 4.03
CA LYS A 72 10.63 5.18 3.50
C LYS A 72 9.85 4.68 2.29
N LEU A 73 10.50 4.05 1.32
CA LEU A 73 9.79 3.33 0.26
C LEU A 73 9.10 2.09 0.86
N ILE A 74 7.85 1.83 0.49
CA ILE A 74 7.14 0.63 0.94
C ILE A 74 7.31 -0.46 -0.10
N GLU A 75 7.99 -1.53 0.29
CA GLU A 75 8.24 -2.74 -0.49
C GLU A 75 8.02 -3.94 0.42
N GLY A 76 7.34 -4.98 -0.06
CA GLY A 76 7.00 -6.14 0.75
C GLY A 76 5.65 -6.72 0.36
N LEU A 77 4.84 -7.08 1.36
CA LEU A 77 3.60 -7.83 1.16
C LEU A 77 2.45 -7.31 2.01
N VAL A 78 1.24 -7.54 1.51
CA VAL A 78 -0.01 -7.25 2.19
C VAL A 78 -0.71 -8.57 2.52
N ARG A 79 -1.18 -8.70 3.77
CA ARG A 79 -1.90 -9.87 4.25
C ARG A 79 -3.36 -9.52 4.58
N PHE A 80 -4.28 -10.25 3.97
CA PHE A 80 -5.72 -10.24 4.25
C PHE A 80 -6.13 -11.57 4.87
N GLY A 81 -6.18 -11.65 6.21
CA GLY A 81 -6.39 -12.92 6.89
C GLY A 81 -5.26 -13.91 6.57
N GLU A 82 -5.57 -14.95 5.81
CA GLU A 82 -4.62 -15.99 5.38
C GLU A 82 -4.02 -15.73 3.98
N ILE A 83 -4.54 -14.74 3.24
CA ILE A 83 -4.11 -14.45 1.87
C ILE A 83 -3.00 -13.42 1.90
N GLU A 84 -1.87 -13.72 1.28
CA GLU A 84 -0.75 -12.79 1.09
C GLU A 84 -0.65 -12.37 -0.37
N ARG A 85 -0.37 -11.08 -0.59
CA ARG A 85 -0.17 -10.51 -1.91
C ARG A 85 1.03 -9.57 -1.91
N PRO A 86 1.99 -9.73 -2.83
CA PRO A 86 3.14 -8.84 -2.90
C PRO A 86 2.73 -7.47 -3.43
N ILE A 87 3.40 -6.44 -2.93
CA ILE A 87 3.20 -5.05 -3.33
C ILE A 87 3.93 -4.83 -4.66
N PHE A 88 3.18 -4.45 -5.69
CA PHE A 88 3.73 -4.08 -6.99
C PHE A 88 4.25 -2.64 -7.00
N SER A 89 3.43 -1.73 -6.48
CA SER A 89 3.77 -0.30 -6.44
C SER A 89 3.05 0.41 -5.31
N THR A 90 3.67 1.50 -4.86
CA THR A 90 3.16 2.34 -3.77
C THR A 90 2.99 3.77 -4.24
N SER A 91 1.90 4.41 -3.83
CA SER A 91 1.59 5.82 -4.09
C SER A 91 1.17 6.52 -2.80
N ARG A 92 1.55 7.78 -2.64
CA ARG A 92 1.16 8.64 -1.51
C ARG A 92 0.55 9.93 -2.03
N PRO A 93 -0.74 9.93 -2.44
CA PRO A 93 -1.42 11.16 -2.79
C PRO A 93 -1.31 12.17 -1.64
N GLN A 94 -0.99 13.42 -1.98
CA GLN A 94 -0.81 14.49 -1.00
C GLN A 94 -1.97 15.48 -1.07
N HIS A 95 -2.23 16.11 0.06
CA HIS A 95 -3.01 17.33 0.11
C HIS A 95 -2.25 18.49 -0.57
N PRO A 96 -2.96 19.59 -0.93
CA PRO A 96 -2.33 20.80 -1.44
C PRO A 96 -1.27 21.42 -0.51
N ASP A 97 -1.27 21.07 0.79
CA ASP A 97 -0.29 21.54 1.77
C ASP A 97 0.91 20.59 1.94
N GLY A 98 1.01 19.53 1.13
CA GLY A 98 2.11 18.57 1.14
C GLY A 98 1.96 17.42 2.14
N SER A 99 0.95 17.44 3.03
CA SER A 99 0.69 16.30 3.92
C SER A 99 0.11 15.12 3.15
N VAL A 100 0.45 13.88 3.53
CA VAL A 100 -0.03 12.66 2.86
C VAL A 100 -1.51 12.45 3.19
N PHE A 101 -2.34 12.35 2.14
CA PHE A 101 -3.78 12.09 2.26
C PHE A 101 -4.05 10.61 2.49
N SER A 102 -3.39 9.74 1.72
CA SER A 102 -3.55 8.30 1.76
C SER A 102 -2.28 7.58 1.35
N THR A 103 -2.17 6.32 1.74
CA THR A 103 -1.22 5.37 1.16
C THR A 103 -2.01 4.40 0.29
N GLU A 104 -1.65 4.33 -0.99
CA GLU A 104 -2.22 3.40 -1.94
C GLU A 104 -1.19 2.34 -2.33
N LEU A 105 -1.55 1.07 -2.21
CA LEU A 105 -0.71 -0.08 -2.58
C LEU A 105 -1.39 -0.83 -3.72
N GLU A 106 -0.74 -0.95 -4.87
CA GLU A 106 -1.16 -1.86 -5.94
C GLU A 106 -0.56 -3.23 -5.70
N LEU A 107 -1.38 -4.28 -5.80
CA LEU A 107 -0.99 -5.66 -5.48
C LEU A 107 -0.84 -6.49 -6.75
N MET A 108 0.14 -7.40 -6.78
CA MET A 108 0.25 -8.46 -7.78
C MET A 108 -0.72 -9.60 -7.53
#